data_AF-A0A7V3M403-F1
#
_entry.id   AF-A0A7V3M403-F1
#
_cell.length_a   1.000
_cell.length_b   1.000
_cell.length_c   1.000
_cell.angle_alpha   90.00
_cell.angle_beta   90.00
_cell.angle_gamma   90.00
#
_symmetry.space_group_name_H-M   'P 1'
#
loop_
_entity.id
_entity.type
_entity.pdbx_description
1 polymer ?
#
loop_
_entity_poly.entity_id
_entity_poly.type
_entity_poly.pdbx_seq_one_letter_code
_entity_poly.pdbx_strand_id
1 'polypeptide(L)'
;MRAARRHPVTRKIYLPGTSPGVRVPVREILLTSDELPVRLYDTSGPCTDPAYTPDLRKGLPPLRLQWILAREDVEELPAPTSAYRKRREADLALAGVRFPVSRRLLRARPGR
;
A
#
# COMPACT_ATOMS: atom_id res chain seq x y z
N MET A 1 15.22 0.00 41.28
CA MET A 1 15.65 -0.35 39.91
C MET A 1 14.50 -0.08 38.94
N ARG A 2 14.65 0.84 37.98
CA ARG A 2 13.63 1.05 36.94
C ARG A 2 13.68 -0.13 35.95
N ALA A 3 12.56 -0.80 35.77
CA ALA A 3 12.43 -1.85 34.77
C ALA A 3 12.77 -1.30 33.37
N ALA A 4 13.62 -2.03 32.65
CA ALA A 4 14.03 -1.71 31.29
C ALA A 4 12.80 -1.57 30.36
N ARG A 5 12.82 -0.57 29.48
CA ARG A 5 11.83 -0.40 28.41
C ARG A 5 11.78 -1.69 27.57
N ARG A 6 10.67 -2.43 27.64
CA ARG A 6 10.40 -3.57 26.76
C ARG A 6 10.12 -3.06 25.34
N HIS A 7 10.96 -3.44 24.38
CA HIS A 7 10.69 -3.31 22.95
C HIS A 7 9.51 -4.22 22.56
N PRO A 8 8.73 -3.89 21.51
CA PRO A 8 7.46 -4.54 21.26
C PRO A 8 7.66 -6.02 20.95
N VAL A 9 6.93 -6.87 21.67
CA VAL A 9 6.83 -8.34 21.53
C VAL A 9 6.23 -8.75 20.17
N THR A 10 6.08 -7.81 19.25
CA THR A 10 5.41 -7.97 17.97
C THR A 10 6.20 -7.28 16.87
N ARG A 11 6.30 -7.89 15.70
CA ARG A 11 6.91 -7.28 14.52
C ARG A 11 6.11 -7.58 13.27
N LYS A 12 6.14 -6.67 12.30
CA LYS A 12 5.68 -6.99 10.96
C LYS A 12 6.74 -7.85 10.28
N ILE A 13 6.32 -8.94 9.68
CA ILE A 13 7.13 -9.74 8.75
C ILE A 13 6.37 -9.90 7.44
N TYR A 14 7.07 -10.38 6.42
CA TYR A 14 6.49 -10.64 5.11
C TYR A 14 6.72 -12.09 4.71
N LEU A 15 5.63 -12.81 4.43
CA LEU A 15 5.71 -14.14 3.84
C LEU A 15 5.78 -14.01 2.32
N PRO A 16 6.53 -14.88 1.62
CA PRO A 16 6.52 -14.89 0.16
C PRO A 16 5.12 -15.30 -0.35
N GLY A 17 4.62 -14.58 -1.35
CA GLY A 17 3.42 -15.00 -2.09
C GLY A 17 3.75 -16.00 -3.19
N THR A 18 2.71 -16.56 -3.81
CA THR A 18 2.86 -17.49 -4.94
C THR A 18 3.31 -16.80 -6.23
N SER A 19 2.93 -15.53 -6.43
CA SER A 19 3.40 -14.75 -7.58
C SER A 19 4.73 -14.05 -7.27
N PRO A 20 5.64 -13.93 -8.26
CA PRO A 20 6.91 -13.25 -8.09
C PRO A 20 6.77 -11.82 -7.54
N GLY A 21 7.60 -11.47 -6.56
CA GLY A 21 7.62 -10.14 -5.93
C GLY A 21 6.52 -9.88 -4.91
N VAL A 22 5.58 -10.81 -4.71
CA VAL A 22 4.51 -10.67 -3.72
C VAL A 22 5.04 -10.94 -2.33
N ARG A 23 4.78 -10.01 -1.42
CA ARG A 23 5.14 -10.07 0.00
C ARG A 23 3.89 -9.87 0.84
N VAL A 24 3.41 -10.94 1.47
CA VAL A 24 2.17 -10.95 2.26
C VAL A 24 2.47 -10.49 3.70
N PRO A 25 1.91 -9.36 4.16
CA PRO A 25 2.19 -8.85 5.50
C PRO A 25 1.52 -9.71 6.57
N VAL A 26 2.27 -10.07 7.61
CA VAL A 26 1.74 -10.70 8.82
C VAL A 26 2.38 -10.07 10.06
N ARG A 27 1.68 -10.13 11.17
CA ARG A 27 2.15 -9.71 12.48
C ARG A 27 2.66 -10.94 13.21
N GLU A 28 3.94 -10.99 13.51
CA GLU A 28 4.54 -12.04 14.32
C GLU A 28 4.62 -11.59 15.77
N ILE A 29 4.10 -12.40 16.68
CA ILE A 29 4.11 -12.19 18.13
C ILE A 29 5.03 -13.24 18.75
N LEU A 30 6.09 -12.77 19.42
CA LEU A 30 7.00 -13.65 20.14
C LEU A 30 6.34 -14.09 21.46
N LEU A 31 6.40 -15.37 21.77
CA LEU A 31 5.93 -15.88 23.05
C LEU A 31 7.07 -15.85 24.07
N THR A 32 6.73 -15.82 25.35
CA THR A 32 7.71 -15.77 26.46
C THR A 32 8.29 -17.14 26.80
N SER A 33 7.64 -18.22 26.36
CA SER A 33 8.09 -19.61 26.37
C SER A 33 8.96 -19.90 25.15
N ASP A 34 9.61 -21.08 25.11
CA ASP A 34 10.32 -21.60 23.92
C ASP A 34 9.37 -22.08 22.80
N GLU A 35 8.14 -21.57 22.77
CA GLU A 35 7.15 -21.89 21.75
C GLU A 35 7.39 -21.08 20.47
N LEU A 36 6.92 -21.63 19.34
CA LEU A 36 6.99 -20.93 18.07
C LEU A 36 6.16 -19.63 18.12
N PRO A 37 6.63 -18.54 17.47
CA PRO A 37 5.87 -17.30 17.39
C PRO A 37 4.49 -17.47 16.76
N VAL A 38 3.50 -16.75 17.29
CA VAL A 38 2.15 -16.71 16.71
C VAL A 38 2.11 -15.69 15.58
N ARG A 39 1.55 -16.08 14.42
CA ARG A 39 1.37 -15.20 13.27
C ARG A 39 -0.09 -14.81 13.13
N LEU A 40 -0.34 -13.51 13.07
CA LEU A 40 -1.67 -12.93 12.86
C LEU A 40 -1.72 -12.20 11.51
N TYR A 41 -2.93 -12.11 10.97
CA TYR A 41 -3.24 -11.25 9.84
C TYR A 41 -2.97 -9.78 10.19
N ASP A 42 -2.28 -9.04 9.30
CA ASP A 42 -1.87 -7.64 9.56
C ASP A 42 -2.36 -6.69 8.45
N THR A 43 -3.43 -5.95 8.74
CA THR A 43 -4.03 -4.94 7.83
C THR A 43 -3.41 -3.54 7.96
N SER A 44 -2.43 -3.33 8.85
CA SER A 44 -1.87 -2.00 9.11
C SER A 44 -1.08 -1.39 7.95
N GLY A 45 -0.82 -2.16 6.88
CA GLY A 45 -0.05 -1.71 5.74
C GLY A 45 1.41 -1.40 6.10
N PRO A 46 2.15 -0.69 5.23
CA PRO A 46 3.57 -0.42 5.43
C PRO A 46 3.84 0.60 6.54
N CYS A 47 2.83 1.30 7.07
CA CYS A 47 3.04 2.30 8.12
C CYS A 47 3.58 1.75 9.45
N THR A 48 3.51 0.43 9.67
CA THR A 48 4.13 -0.25 10.82
C THR A 48 5.38 -1.06 10.45
N ASP A 49 5.84 -0.95 9.20
CA ASP A 49 7.14 -1.48 8.77
C ASP A 49 8.24 -0.46 9.11
N PRO A 50 9.24 -0.81 9.95
CA PRO A 50 10.32 0.10 10.29
C PRO A 50 11.19 0.50 9.09
N ALA A 51 11.16 -0.26 7.99
CA ALA A 51 11.88 0.07 6.76
C ALA A 51 11.11 1.04 5.84
N TYR A 52 9.86 1.37 6.17
CA TYR A 52 9.03 2.28 5.37
C TYR A 52 8.99 3.69 5.99
N THR A 53 9.38 4.69 5.22
CA THR A 53 9.21 6.10 5.59
C THR A 53 7.95 6.67 4.93
N PRO A 54 6.88 6.96 5.70
CA PRO A 54 5.64 7.48 5.13
C PRO A 54 5.81 8.89 4.55
N ASP A 55 5.36 9.09 3.32
CA ASP A 55 5.18 10.41 2.71
C ASP A 55 3.73 10.54 2.23
N LEU A 56 2.91 11.27 3.00
CA LEU A 56 1.50 11.46 2.69
C LEU A 56 1.28 12.16 1.34
N ARG A 57 2.22 12.98 0.88
CA ARG A 57 2.12 13.67 -0.41
C ARG A 57 2.37 12.73 -1.57
N LYS A 58 3.19 11.70 -1.38
CA LYS A 58 3.46 10.65 -2.38
C LYS A 58 2.47 9.49 -2.34
N GLY A 59 1.82 9.30 -1.20
CA GLY A 59 0.94 8.16 -0.96
C GLY A 59 1.72 6.84 -0.86
N LEU A 60 0.99 5.74 -0.73
CA LEU A 60 1.59 4.41 -0.63
C LEU A 60 2.21 3.96 -1.97
N PRO A 61 3.28 3.14 -1.94
CA PRO A 61 3.86 2.56 -3.14
C PRO A 61 2.85 1.65 -3.86
N PRO A 62 2.76 1.70 -5.20
CA PRO A 62 1.79 0.92 -5.96
C PRO A 62 2.31 -0.51 -6.17
N LEU A 63 2.44 -1.29 -5.09
CA LEU A 63 2.98 -2.67 -5.10
C LEU A 63 2.26 -3.59 -6.10
N ARG A 64 1.03 -3.24 -6.44
CA ARG A 64 0.14 -3.97 -7.33
C ARG A 64 0.23 -3.54 -8.79
N LEU A 65 1.06 -2.58 -9.17
CA LEU A 65 1.02 -2.07 -10.55
C LEU A 65 1.51 -3.12 -11.55
N GLN A 66 2.64 -3.76 -11.26
CA GLN A 66 3.28 -4.70 -12.19
C GLN A 66 2.35 -5.86 -12.57
N TRP A 67 1.71 -6.52 -11.60
CA TRP A 67 0.82 -7.65 -11.90
C TRP A 67 -0.52 -7.20 -12.54
N ILE A 68 -0.89 -5.91 -12.48
CA ILE A 68 -2.10 -5.39 -13.11
C ILE A 68 -1.77 -5.22 -14.59
N LEU A 69 -0.63 -4.60 -14.90
CA LEU A 69 -0.15 -4.41 -16.26
C LEU A 69 0.15 -5.74 -16.95
N ALA A 70 0.70 -6.72 -16.22
CA ALA A 70 1.03 -8.04 -16.76
C ALA A 70 -0.19 -8.87 -17.22
N ARG A 71 -1.42 -8.51 -16.82
CA ARG A 71 -2.64 -9.17 -17.33
C ARG A 71 -3.03 -8.69 -18.72
N GLU A 72 -2.45 -7.59 -19.19
CA GLU A 72 -2.69 -6.99 -20.51
C GLU A 72 -4.17 -6.72 -20.80
N ASP A 73 -4.96 -6.52 -19.74
CA ASP A 73 -6.41 -6.32 -19.77
C ASP A 73 -6.81 -4.85 -19.56
N VAL A 74 -5.82 -3.96 -19.37
CA VAL A 74 -6.02 -2.54 -19.12
C VAL A 74 -5.31 -1.65 -20.15
N GLU A 75 -5.78 -0.41 -20.24
CA GLU A 75 -5.17 0.69 -20.98
C GLU A 75 -5.04 1.93 -20.08
N GLU A 76 -4.01 2.74 -20.31
CA GLU A 76 -3.86 4.04 -19.67
C GLU A 76 -4.76 5.08 -20.34
N LEU A 77 -5.53 5.81 -19.54
CA LEU A 77 -6.29 6.94 -20.03
C LEU A 77 -5.41 8.20 -20.09
N PRO A 78 -5.50 9.00 -21.17
CA PRO A 78 -4.76 10.25 -21.29
C PRO A 78 -5.25 11.32 -20.30
N ALA A 79 -6.53 11.23 -19.91
CA ALA A 79 -7.16 12.13 -18.95
C ALA A 79 -8.36 11.45 -18.28
N PRO A 80 -8.86 11.99 -17.15
CA PRO A 80 -10.08 11.50 -16.52
C PRO A 80 -11.30 11.60 -17.41
N THR A 81 -12.15 10.57 -17.36
CA THR A 81 -13.38 10.51 -18.16
C THR A 81 -14.62 10.99 -17.39
N SER A 82 -14.66 10.81 -16.07
CA SER A 82 -15.79 11.22 -15.22
C SER A 82 -15.97 12.74 -15.18
N ALA A 83 -17.21 13.19 -15.41
CA ALA A 83 -17.59 14.60 -15.30
C ALA A 83 -17.30 15.18 -13.89
N TYR A 84 -17.46 14.37 -12.84
CA TYR A 84 -17.13 14.78 -11.47
C TYR A 84 -15.64 15.12 -11.34
N ARG A 85 -14.75 14.22 -11.81
CA ARG A 85 -13.31 14.44 -11.71
C ARG A 85 -12.85 15.63 -12.54
N LYS A 86 -13.36 15.79 -13.77
CA LYS A 86 -13.07 16.96 -14.61
C LYS A 86 -13.44 18.28 -13.92
N ARG A 87 -14.64 18.37 -13.32
CA ARG A 87 -15.07 19.58 -12.58
C ARG A 87 -14.17 19.87 -11.38
N ARG A 88 -13.86 18.84 -10.57
CA ARG A 88 -12.98 19.01 -9.41
C ARG A 88 -11.54 19.33 -9.81
N GLU A 89 -11.08 18.87 -10.98
CA GLU A 89 -9.76 19.21 -11.50
C GLU A 89 -9.67 20.63 -12.07
N ALA A 90 -10.78 21.22 -12.54
CA ALA A 90 -10.83 22.62 -12.98
C ALA A 90 -11.02 23.62 -11.82
N ASP A 91 -11.48 23.15 -10.66
CA ASP A 91 -11.75 23.99 -9.49
C ASP A 91 -10.45 24.46 -8.80
N LEU A 92 -10.17 25.76 -8.95
CA LEU A 92 -8.99 26.43 -8.37
C LEU A 92 -9.04 26.53 -6.85
N ALA A 93 -10.24 26.56 -6.24
CA ALA A 93 -10.37 26.61 -4.78
C ALA A 93 -9.80 25.34 -4.11
N LEU A 94 -9.66 24.25 -4.87
CA LEU A 94 -9.08 22.99 -4.41
C LEU A 94 -7.57 22.87 -4.66
N ALA A 95 -6.93 23.83 -5.32
CA ALA A 95 -5.54 23.71 -5.72
C ALA A 95 -4.61 23.43 -4.52
N GLY A 96 -4.86 24.08 -3.37
CA GLY A 96 -4.05 23.92 -2.15
C GLY A 96 -4.20 22.58 -1.42
N VAL A 97 -5.20 21.77 -1.75
CA VAL A 97 -5.47 20.47 -1.09
C VAL A 97 -5.24 19.27 -2.01
N ARG A 98 -4.71 19.48 -3.22
CA ARG A 98 -4.43 18.40 -4.16
C ARG A 98 -3.15 17.67 -3.80
N PHE A 99 -3.21 16.34 -3.89
CA PHE A 99 -2.01 15.53 -3.88
C PHE A 99 -1.18 15.81 -5.14
N PRO A 100 0.14 16.02 -5.01
CA PRO A 100 1.01 16.30 -6.15
C PRO A 100 1.21 15.09 -7.06
N VAL A 101 1.06 13.88 -6.52
CA VAL A 101 1.19 12.64 -7.30
C VAL A 101 -0.10 12.35 -8.06
N SER A 102 -0.07 12.60 -9.36
CA SER A 102 -1.10 12.14 -10.29
C SER A 102 -0.65 10.85 -10.97
N ARG A 103 -1.32 9.74 -10.67
CA ARG A 103 -1.14 8.48 -11.39
C ARG A 103 -2.06 8.47 -12.61
N ARG A 104 -1.55 7.96 -13.74
CA ARG A 104 -2.40 7.69 -14.90
C ARG A 104 -3.47 6.68 -14.53
N LEU A 105 -4.69 6.98 -14.95
CA LEU A 105 -5.83 6.11 -14.70
C LEU A 105 -5.76 4.91 -15.64
N LEU A 106 -6.05 3.73 -15.10
CA LEU A 106 -6.21 2.52 -15.89
C LEU A 106 -7.69 2.23 -16.09
N ARG A 107 -8.06 1.80 -17.30
CA ARG A 107 -9.40 1.31 -17.66
C ARG A 107 -9.27 -0.08 -18.27
N ALA A 108 -10.27 -0.94 -18.08
CA ALA A 108 -10.35 -2.20 -18.83
C ALA A 108 -10.37 -1.93 -20.34
N ARG A 109 -9.69 -2.78 -21.12
CA ARG A 109 -9.79 -2.76 -22.58
C ARG A 109 -11.20 -3.19 -23.01
N PRO A 110 -11.72 -2.69 -24.14
CA PRO A 110 -13.01 -3.15 -24.65
C PRO A 110 -13.05 -4.68 -24.81
N GLY A 111 -14.07 -5.32 -24.21
CA GLY A 111 -14.29 -6.77 -24.34
C GLY A 111 -13.36 -7.67 -23.50
N ARG A 112 -12.65 -7.13 -22.51
CA ARG A 112 -11.86 -7.89 -21.52
C ARG A 112 -12.17 -7.49 -20.09
#